data_AF-A0A7V3T107-F1
#
_entry.id   AF-A0A7V3T107-F1
#
_cell.length_a   1.000
_cell.length_b   1.000
_cell.length_c   1.000
_cell.angle_alpha   90.00
_cell.angle_beta   90.00
_cell.angle_gamma   90.00
#
_symmetry.space_group_name_H-M   'P 1'
#
loop_
_entity.id
_entity.type
_entity.pdbx_description
1 polymer ?
#
loop_
_entity_poly.entity_id
_entity_poly.type
_entity_poly.pdbx_seq_one_letter_code
_entity_poly.pdbx_strand_id
1 'polypeptide(L)' 'MLDVCLLGTGGMMPLPNRWLTSLLIRYNGRMILIDCGEGTQIPLKM' A
#
# COMPACT_ATOMS: atom_id res chain seq x y z
N MET A 1 6.65 8.11 -16.23
CA MET A 1 5.26 8.32 -15.75
C MET A 1 5.19 7.85 -14.32
N LEU A 2 4.58 8.63 -13.43
CA LEU A 2 4.37 8.25 -12.04
C LEU A 2 3.07 7.43 -11.95
N ASP A 3 3.15 6.24 -11.40
CA ASP A 3 2.01 5.37 -11.14
C ASP A 3 1.92 5.06 -9.64
N VAL A 4 0.71 5.10 -9.09
CA VAL A 4 0.44 5.06 -7.65
C VAL A 4 -0.67 4.05 -7.38
N CYS A 5 -0.37 3.06 -6.55
CA CYS A 5 -1.34 2.08 -6.05
C CYS A 5 -1.51 2.27 -4.54
N LEU A 6 -2.73 2.58 -4.09
CA LEU A 6 -3.07 2.63 -2.67
C LEU A 6 -3.35 1.21 -2.17
N LEU A 7 -2.45 0.66 -1.37
CA LEU A 7 -2.56 -0.69 -0.81
C LEU A 7 -3.44 -0.68 0.45
N GLY A 8 -3.39 0.40 1.22
CA GLY A 8 -4.25 0.63 2.37
C GLY A 8 -4.43 2.11 2.68
N THR A 9 -5.55 2.44 3.32
CA THR A 9 -5.99 3.82 3.62
C THR A 9 -6.57 3.96 5.04
N GLY A 10 -6.35 2.96 5.89
CA GLY A 10 -6.76 2.97 7.29
C GLY A 10 -5.70 3.56 8.21
N GLY A 11 -6.13 4.38 9.18
CA GLY A 11 -5.27 4.92 10.25
C GLY A 11 -5.44 4.17 11.57
N MET A 12 -4.44 4.26 12.46
CA MET A 12 -4.34 3.60 13.78
C MET A 12 -4.37 2.06 13.77
N MET A 13 -5.42 1.45 13.25
CA MET A 13 -5.64 -0.01 13.25
C MET A 13 -6.36 -0.47 11.97
N PRO A 14 -6.18 -1.73 11.53
CA PRO A 14 -6.92 -2.27 10.39
C PRO A 14 -8.42 -2.35 10.72
N LEU A 15 -9.25 -2.07 9.72
CA LEU A 15 -10.71 -2.21 9.80
C LEU A 15 -11.19 -3.25 8.78
N PRO A 16 -12.41 -3.80 8.93
CA PRO A 16 -13.00 -4.66 7.91
C PRO A 16 -12.94 -4.00 6.53
N ASN A 17 -12.34 -4.71 5.56
CA ASN A 17 -12.12 -4.25 4.17
C ASN A 17 -11.27 -2.97 4.02
N ARG A 18 -10.50 -2.57 5.04
CA ARG A 18 -9.58 -1.43 4.96
C ARG A 18 -8.28 -1.73 5.70
N TRP A 19 -7.23 -1.93 4.92
CA TRP A 19 -5.87 -2.14 5.43
C TRP A 19 -5.26 -0.85 5.94
N LEU A 20 -4.26 -1.01 6.81
CA LEU A 20 -3.44 0.10 7.30
C LEU A 20 -2.71 0.80 6.15
N THR A 21 -2.41 2.09 6.36
CA THR A 21 -1.76 2.94 5.37
C THR A 21 -0.52 2.28 4.76
N SER A 22 -0.54 2.18 3.43
CA SER A 22 0.60 1.82 2.60
C SER A 22 0.26 2.15 1.15
N LEU A 23 1.27 2.53 0.36
CA LEU A 23 1.11 2.70 -1.09
C LEU A 23 2.37 2.28 -1.83
N LEU A 24 2.18 1.77 -3.05
CA LEU A 24 3.26 1.39 -3.95
C LEU A 24 3.34 2.38 -5.10
N ILE A 25 4.50 2.99 -5.28
CA ILE A 25 4.81 3.87 -6.40
C ILE A 25 5.66 3.12 -7.41
N ARG A 26 5.30 3.23 -8.69
CA ARG A 26 6.17 2.83 -9.80
C ARG A 26 6.65 4.06 -10.56
N TYR A 27 7.96 4.24 -10.62
CA TYR A 27 8.60 5.35 -11.31
C TYR A 27 9.95 4.93 -11.90
N ASN A 28 10.15 5.18 -13.20
CA ASN A 28 11.38 4.89 -13.94
C ASN A 28 11.94 3.46 -13.70
N GLY A 29 11.06 2.45 -13.79
CA GLY A 29 11.43 1.04 -13.61
C GLY A 29 11.70 0.64 -12.15
N ARG A 30 11.53 1.55 -11.19
CA ARG A 30 11.66 1.29 -9.76
C ARG A 30 10.29 1.19 -9.11
N MET A 31 10.20 0.32 -8.11
CA MET A 31 9.07 0.24 -7.19
C MET A 31 9.50 0.81 -5.83
N ILE A 32 8.69 1.68 -5.25
CA ILE A 32 8.93 2.33 -3.97
C ILE A 32 7.69 2.09 -3.11
N LEU A 33 7.87 1.34 -2.02
CA LEU A 33 6.84 1.17 -1.00
C LEU A 33 6.96 2.32 0.01
N ILE A 34 5.88 3.05 0.22
CA ILE A 34 5.77 4.09 1.26
C ILE A 34 4.82 3.58 2.34
N ASP A 35 5.30 3.66 3.59
CA ASP A 35 4.76 2.99 4.78
C ASP A 35 4.70 1.46 4.65
N CYS A 36 4.44 0.78 5.77
CA CYS A 36 4.31 -0.67 5.80
C CYS A 36 3.46 -1.08 7.01
N GLY A 37 2.20 -0.65 7.01
CA GLY A 37 1.24 -1.11 8.01
C GLY A 37 1.11 -2.64 8.02
N GLU A 38 0.69 -3.19 9.15
CA GLU A 38 0.43 -4.62 9.27
C GLU A 38 -0.52 -5.10 8.15
N GLY A 39 -0.13 -6.19 7.48
CA GLY A 39 -0.92 -6.79 6.41
C GLY A 39 -0.70 -6.20 5.02
N THR A 40 0.22 -5.24 4.82
CA THR A 40 0.54 -4.65 3.50
C THR A 40 0.81 -5.70 2.40
N GLN A 41 1.37 -6.87 2.76
CA GLN A 41 1.61 -7.96 1.81
C GLN A 41 0.34 -8.65 1.26
N ILE A 42 -0.82 -8.44 1.88
CA ILE A 42 -2.08 -9.09 1.49
C ILE A 42 -2.63 -8.48 0.20
N PRO A 43 -2.89 -7.16 0.11
CA PRO A 43 -3.35 -6.54 -1.14
C PRO A 43 -2.30 -6.59 -2.27
N LEU A 44 -1.02 -6.82 -1.97
CA LEU A 44 0.02 -7.04 -2.98
C LEU A 44 -0.09 -8.40 -3.71
N LYS A 45 -0.80 -9.37 -3.13
CA LYS A 45 -1.03 -10.70 -3.72
C LYS A 45 -2.38 -10.82 -4.44
N MET A 46 -3.28 -9.87 -4.23
CA MET A 46 -4.61 -9.82 -4.86
C MET A 46 -4.53 -9.15 -6.23
#